data_AF-M1NR82-F1
#
_entry.id   AF-M1NR82-F1
#
_cell.length_a   1.000
_cell.length_b   1.000
_cell.length_c   1.000
_cell.angle_alpha   90.00
_cell.angle_beta   90.00
_cell.angle_gamma   90.00
#
_symmetry.space_group_name_H-M   'P 1'
#
loop_
_entity.id
_entity.type
_entity.pdbx_description
1 polymer ?
#
loop_
_entity_poly.entity_id
_entity_poly.type
_entity_poly.pdbx_seq_one_letter_code
_entity_poly.pdbx_strand_id
1 'polypeptide(L)' 'FTQQYQPAVCHFNPTPCKDPPDKLFTVHGLWPSNSTGNDPIYCKNTTMNSTKIANLAARLEIIWP' A
#
# COMPACT_ATOMS: atom_id res chain seq x y z
N PHE A 1 -9.74 -3.06 2.89
CA PHE A 1 -9.08 -1.86 2.35
C PHE A 1 -8.52 -1.10 3.51
N THR A 2 -7.22 -0.83 3.50
CA THR A 2 -6.56 -0.20 4.64
C THR A 2 -5.72 0.96 4.15
N GLN A 3 -5.76 2.02 4.92
CA GLN A 3 -5.01 3.24 4.69
C GLN A 3 -4.04 3.46 5.84
N GLN A 4 -2.94 4.15 5.56
CA GLN A 4 -1.96 4.59 6.55
C GLN A 4 -1.87 6.11 6.55
N TYR A 5 -1.73 6.69 7.75
CA TYR A 5 -1.47 8.12 7.89
C TYR A 5 0.04 8.37 7.87
N GLN A 6 0.55 9.05 6.84
CA GLN A 6 2.01 9.13 6.64
C GLN A 6 2.77 9.71 7.83
N PRO A 7 2.34 10.80 8.48
CA PRO A 7 3.07 11.34 9.63
C PRO A 7 3.20 10.35 10.78
N ALA A 8 2.18 9.51 11.01
CA ALA A 8 2.25 8.48 12.05
C ALA A 8 3.23 7.37 11.66
N VAL A 9 3.14 6.84 10.43
CA VAL A 9 4.06 5.78 9.97
C VAL A 9 5.51 6.27 9.97
N CYS A 10 5.76 7.46 9.45
CA CYS A 10 7.10 8.03 9.34
C CYS A 10 7.71 8.45 10.67
N HIS A 11 6.89 8.70 11.69
CA HIS A 11 7.38 8.92 13.05
C HIS A 11 7.97 7.65 13.66
N PHE A 12 7.36 6.48 13.41
CA PHE A 12 7.81 5.20 13.98
C PHE A 12 8.82 4.45 13.10
N ASN A 13 8.74 4.59 11.78
CA ASN A 13 9.64 3.96 10.80
C ASN A 13 10.12 5.03 9.80
N PRO A 14 11.26 5.68 10.08
CA PRO A 14 11.70 6.88 9.34
C PRO A 14 12.20 6.59 7.92
N THR A 15 12.45 5.33 7.55
CA THR A 15 12.89 4.95 6.20
C THR A 15 12.00 3.85 5.62
N PRO A 16 11.55 3.96 4.35
CA PRO A 16 11.68 5.09 3.43
C PRO A 16 10.50 6.07 3.57
N CYS A 17 10.74 7.26 4.11
CA CYS A 17 9.73 8.32 4.21
C CYS A 17 10.12 9.57 3.42
N LYS A 18 9.11 10.21 2.82
CA LYS A 18 9.22 11.58 2.31
C LYS A 18 9.41 12.54 3.48
N ASP A 19 10.26 13.55 3.31
CA ASP A 19 10.52 14.58 4.31
C ASP A 19 10.27 15.99 3.73
N PRO A 20 9.25 16.74 4.20
CA PRO A 20 8.29 16.34 5.24
C PRO A 20 7.25 15.32 4.74
N PRO A 21 6.70 14.46 5.63
CA PRO A 21 5.61 13.55 5.25
C PRO A 21 4.36 14.31 4.84
N ASP A 22 3.64 13.81 3.83
CA ASP A 22 2.38 14.43 3.41
C ASP A 22 1.31 14.17 4.49
N LYS A 23 0.53 15.19 4.85
CA LYS A 23 -0.49 15.09 5.92
C LYS A 23 -1.79 14.46 5.43
N LEU A 24 -1.71 13.28 4.84
CA LEU A 24 -2.83 12.59 4.21
C LEU A 24 -2.78 11.08 4.46
N PHE A 25 -3.92 10.43 4.25
CA PHE A 25 -4.01 8.98 4.22
C PHE A 25 -3.65 8.47 2.83
N THR A 26 -2.75 7.50 2.77
CA THR A 26 -2.44 6.74 1.54
C THR A 26 -2.85 5.29 1.71
N VAL A 27 -2.99 4.58 0.59
CA VAL A 27 -3.26 3.15 0.62
C VAL A 27 -2.05 2.43 1.24
N HIS A 28 -2.30 1.64 2.28
CA HIS A 28 -1.33 0.69 2.81
C HIS A 28 -1.44 -0.62 2.04
N GLY A 29 -2.68 -1.09 1.83
CA GLY A 29 -2.92 -2.30 1.07
C GLY A 29 -4.37 -2.72 0.91
N LEU A 30 -4.52 -3.67 -0.02
CA LEU A 30 -5.74 -4.42 -0.27
C LEU A 30 -5.50 -5.87 0.15
N TRP A 31 -5.96 -6.21 1.36
CA TRP A 31 -5.92 -7.58 1.87
C TRP A 31 -7.27 -8.24 1.64
N PRO A 32 -7.31 -9.38 0.91
CA PRO A 32 -8.47 -10.25 0.92
C PRO A 32 -8.73 -10.71 2.35
N SER A 33 -10.00 -10.81 2.73
CA SER A 33 -10.38 -11.27 4.05
C SER A 33 -11.27 -12.51 3.96
N ASN A 34 -11.07 -13.42 4.91
CA ASN A 34 -11.96 -14.54 5.14
C ASN A 34 -12.73 -14.28 6.43
N SER A 35 -13.99 -13.86 6.32
CA SER A 35 -14.80 -13.44 7.48
C SER A 35 -14.99 -14.50 8.56
N THR A 36 -14.76 -15.78 8.23
CA THR A 36 -14.97 -16.90 9.13
C THR A 36 -13.68 -17.62 9.54
N GLY A 37 -12.52 -17.17 9.06
CA GLY A 37 -11.25 -17.86 9.28
C GLY A 37 -10.05 -16.94 9.08
N ASN A 38 -8.88 -17.53 8.85
CA ASN A 38 -7.68 -16.74 8.59
C ASN A 38 -7.77 -16.08 7.20
N ASP A 39 -7.38 -14.81 7.14
CA ASP A 39 -7.25 -14.08 5.89
C ASP A 39 -6.23 -14.77 4.98
N PRO A 40 -6.57 -15.00 3.70
CA PRO A 40 -5.70 -15.76 2.82
C PRO A 40 -4.49 -14.92 2.42
N ILE A 41 -3.31 -15.54 2.49
CA ILE A 41 -2.02 -14.93 2.11
C ILE A 41 -1.31 -15.86 1.12
N TYR A 42 -0.51 -15.29 0.22
CA TYR A 42 0.31 -16.05 -0.75
C TYR A 42 -0.45 -17.06 -1.62
N CYS A 43 -1.71 -16.76 -1.99
CA CYS A 43 -2.64 -17.70 -2.64
C CYS A 43 -2.06 -18.43 -3.88
N LYS A 44 -1.55 -17.68 -4.85
CA LYS A 44 -0.92 -18.24 -6.06
C LYS A 44 0.38 -17.48 -6.32
N ASN A 45 1.46 -18.23 -6.52
CA ASN A 45 2.74 -17.62 -6.88
C ASN A 45 2.70 -17.11 -8.32
N THR A 46 2.27 -15.86 -8.50
CA THR A 46 2.21 -15.17 -9.79
C THR A 46 3.14 -13.98 -9.71
N THR A 47 4.10 -13.91 -10.62
CA THR A 47 4.98 -12.74 -10.71
C THR A 47 4.17 -11.51 -11.10
N MET A 48 4.33 -10.42 -10.35
CA MET A 48 3.73 -9.13 -10.67
C MET A 48 4.29 -8.63 -12.01
N ASN A 49 3.39 -8.25 -12.93
CA ASN A 49 3.77 -7.65 -14.21
C ASN A 49 3.39 -6.16 -14.19
N SER A 50 4.39 -5.29 -14.06
CA SER A 50 4.22 -3.84 -13.97
C SER A 50 3.57 -3.21 -15.19
N THR A 51 3.74 -3.79 -16.38
CA THR A 51 3.09 -3.29 -17.60
C THR A 51 1.56 -3.31 -17.51
N LYS A 52 0.99 -4.20 -16.69
CA LYS A 52 -0.47 -4.28 -16.48
C LYS A 52 -1.05 -3.10 -15.69
N ILE A 53 -0.22 -2.35 -14.98
CA ILE A 53 -0.63 -1.20 -14.17
C ILE A 53 0.03 0.10 -14.63
N ALA A 54 0.67 0.10 -15.80
CA ALA A 54 1.41 1.26 -16.31
C ALA A 54 0.51 2.51 -16.47
N ASN A 55 -0.74 2.32 -16.88
CA ASN A 55 -1.73 3.41 -16.98
C ASN A 55 -2.15 3.99 -15.62
N LEU A 56 -1.84 3.32 -14.51
CA LEU A 56 -2.14 3.76 -13.15
C LEU A 56 -0.92 4.38 -12.44
N ALA A 57 0.28 4.34 -13.04
CA ALA A 57 1.53 4.71 -12.40
C ALA A 57 1.46 6.08 -11.69
N ALA A 58 1.09 7.13 -12.42
CA ALA A 58 0.99 8.48 -11.86
C ALA A 58 -0.05 8.61 -10.73
N ARG A 59 -1.10 7.78 -10.73
CA ARG A 59 -2.06 7.76 -9.61
C ARG A 59 -1.48 7.03 -8.41
N LEU A 60 -0.84 5.88 -8.64
CA LEU A 60 -0.24 5.07 -7.58
C LEU A 60 0.86 5.83 -6.84
N GLU A 61 1.70 6.59 -7.54
CA GLU A 61 2.72 7.45 -6.90
C GLU A 61 2.13 8.48 -5.91
N ILE A 62 0.86 8.86 -6.07
CA ILE A 62 0.18 9.83 -5.20
C ILE A 62 -0.62 9.11 -4.11
N ILE A 63 -1.42 8.09 -4.47
CA ILE A 63 -2.37 7.48 -3.53
C ILE A 63 -1.80 6.24 -2.82
N TRP A 64 -0.75 5.63 -3.35
CA TRP A 64 -0.09 4.42 -2.82
C TRP A 64 1.43 4.50 -3.01
N PRO A 65 2.08 5.50 -2.39
CA PRO A 65 3.53 5.67 -2.43
C PRO A 65 4.27 4.60 -1.61
#